data_AF-E7BUA2-F1
#
_entry.id   AF-E7BUA2-F1
#
_cell.length_a   1.000
_cell.length_b   1.000
_cell.length_c   1.000
_cell.angle_alpha   90.00
_cell.angle_beta   90.00
_cell.angle_gamma   90.00
#
_symmetry.space_group_name_H-M   'P 1'
#
loop_
_entity.id
_entity.type
_entity.pdbx_description
1 polymer ?
#
loop_
_entity_poly.entity_id
_entity_poly.type
_entity_poly.pdbx_seq_one_letter_code
_entity_poly.pdbx_strand_id
1 'polypeptide(L)' 'RFMKLIRREIENCKSGETGRIVVQMNSLADPEIIAYLYKASQAGVKIDCIVRGICCLR' A
#
# COMPACT_ATOMS: atom_id res chain seq x y z
N ARG A 1 -2.29 -7.77 -11.13
CA ARG A 1 -1.12 -6.92 -11.51
C ARG A 1 -0.68 -6.01 -10.36
N PHE A 2 -1.62 -5.38 -9.64
CA PHE A 2 -1.34 -4.49 -8.49
C PHE A 2 -0.52 -5.14 -7.36
N MET A 3 -0.89 -6.36 -6.95
CA MET A 3 -0.15 -7.11 -5.91
C MET A 3 1.32 -7.37 -6.26
N LYS A 4 1.66 -7.50 -7.55
CA LYS A 4 3.05 -7.73 -7.99
C LYS A 4 3.91 -6.49 -7.77
N LEU A 5 3.34 -5.30 -7.93
CA LEU A 5 4.01 -4.02 -7.66
C LEU A 5 4.23 -3.84 -6.16
N ILE A 6 3.22 -4.15 -5.35
CA ILE A 6 3.32 -4.11 -3.88
C ILE A 6 4.42 -5.05 -3.38
N ARG A 7 4.47 -6.30 -3.87
CA ARG A 7 5.50 -7.26 -3.47
C ARG A 7 6.91 -6.78 -3.84
N ARG A 8 7.08 -6.17 -5.02
CA ARG A 8 8.36 -5.61 -5.44
C ARG A 8 8.83 -4.49 -4.52
N GLU A 9 7.94 -3.58 -4.14
CA GLU A 9 8.27 -2.51 -3.18
C GLU A 9 8.61 -3.07 -1.79
N ILE A 10 7.93 -4.13 -1.36
CA ILE A 10 8.26 -4.85 -0.12
C ILE A 10 9.67 -5.46 -0.19
N GLU A 11 10.03 -6.08 -1.32
CA GLU A 11 11.37 -6.64 -1.52
C GLU A 11 12.45 -5.55 -1.56
N ASN A 12 12.17 -4.41 -2.20
CA ASN A 12 13.07 -3.25 -2.19
C ASN A 12 13.27 -2.72 -0.76
N CYS A 13 12.20 -2.56 0.02
CA CYS A 13 12.28 -2.19 1.44
C CYS A 13 13.08 -3.17 2.27
N LYS A 14 12.89 -4.48 2.06
CA LYS A 14 13.66 -5.52 2.74
C LYS A 14 15.14 -5.52 2.33
N SER A 15 15.45 -5.08 1.13
CA SER A 15 16.82 -4.97 0.62
C SER A 15 17.53 -3.70 1.10
N GLY A 16 16.86 -2.88 1.93
CA GLY A 16 17.40 -1.65 2.50
C GLY A 16 17.16 -0.40 1.65
N GLU A 17 16.46 -0.52 0.53
CA GLU A 17 16.03 0.63 -0.27
C GLU A 17 14.73 1.23 0.24
N THR A 18 14.48 2.51 -0.05
CA THR A 18 13.22 3.17 0.31
C THR A 18 12.09 2.74 -0.63
N GLY A 19 11.23 1.82 -0.17
CA GLY A 19 9.98 1.50 -0.84
C GLY A 19 8.90 2.54 -0.54
N ARG A 20 8.22 3.03 -1.58
CA ARG A 20 7.12 4.00 -1.45
C ARG A 20 5.95 3.66 -2.38
N ILE A 21 4.77 3.53 -1.78
CA ILE A 21 3.51 3.29 -2.49
C ILE A 21 2.62 4.51 -2.34
N VAL A 22 2.24 5.13 -3.46
CA VAL A 22 1.25 6.20 -3.49
C VAL A 22 -0.01 5.67 -4.15
N VAL A 23 -1.13 5.74 -3.42
CA VAL A 23 -2.42 5.25 -3.91
C VAL A 23 -3.41 6.40 -3.92
N GLN A 24 -3.94 6.71 -5.10
CA GLN A 24 -4.99 7.72 -5.27
C GLN A 24 -6.27 7.03 -5.71
N MET A 25 -7.33 7.17 -4.93
CA MET A 25 -8.63 6.57 -5.25
C MET A 25 -9.80 7.39 -4.70
N ASN A 26 -10.96 7.25 -5.31
CA ASN A 26 -12.17 7.94 -4.85
C ASN A 26 -12.79 7.25 -3.64
N SER A 27 -12.64 5.94 -3.50
CA SER A 27 -13.13 5.19 -2.33
C SER A 27 -12.22 4.00 -2.08
N LEU A 28 -11.83 3.81 -0.81
CA LEU A 28 -11.04 2.68 -0.33
C LEU A 28 -11.92 1.85 0.61
N ALA A 29 -12.64 0.88 0.07
CA ALA A 29 -13.55 0.01 0.82
C ALA A 29 -13.22 -1.48 0.66
N ASP A 30 -12.17 -1.82 -0.08
CA ASP A 30 -11.84 -3.19 -0.44
C ASP A 30 -10.93 -3.83 0.62
N PRO A 31 -11.42 -4.80 1.41
CA PRO A 31 -10.68 -5.36 2.55
C PRO A 31 -9.41 -6.10 2.10
N GLU A 32 -9.40 -6.66 0.90
CA GLU A 32 -8.21 -7.33 0.36
C GLU A 32 -7.09 -6.32 0.10
N ILE A 33 -7.40 -5.19 -0.56
CA ILE A 33 -6.44 -4.12 -0.82
C ILE A 33 -5.91 -3.54 0.51
N ILE A 34 -6.80 -3.31 1.48
CA ILE A 34 -6.43 -2.83 2.80
C ILE A 34 -5.45 -3.80 3.47
N ALA A 35 -5.72 -5.11 3.46
CA ALA A 35 -4.82 -6.11 4.02
C ALA A 35 -3.44 -6.13 3.33
N TYR A 36 -3.38 -5.92 2.01
CA TYR A 36 -2.12 -5.81 1.29
C TYR A 36 -1.34 -4.53 1.62
N LEU A 37 -2.03 -3.40 1.77
CA LEU A 37 -1.41 -2.14 2.20
C LEU A 37 -0.85 -2.28 3.63
N TYR A 38 -1.57 -2.92 4.56
CA TYR A 38 -1.01 -3.20 5.89
C TYR A 38 0.24 -4.07 5.82
N LYS A 39 0.23 -5.14 5.02
CA LYS A 39 1.42 -6.00 4.84
C LYS A 39 2.61 -5.22 4.29
N ALA A 40 2.37 -4.29 3.37
CA ALA A 40 3.43 -3.44 2.83
C ALA A 40 3.96 -2.46 3.88
N SER A 41 3.07 -1.84 4.65
CA SER A 41 3.44 -0.93 5.74
C SER A 41 4.24 -1.63 6.83
N GLN A 42 3.84 -2.85 7.22
CA GLN A 42 4.59 -3.68 8.19
C GLN A 42 5.98 -4.08 7.69
N ALA A 43 6.17 -4.17 6.37
CA ALA A 43 7.48 -4.44 5.78
C ALA A 43 8.37 -3.19 5.70
N GLY A 44 7.90 -2.03 6.16
CA GLY A 44 8.65 -0.76 6.15
C GLY A 44 8.39 0.10 4.92
N VAL A 45 7.49 -0.31 4.01
CA VAL A 45 7.13 0.48 2.83
C VAL A 45 6.32 1.69 3.25
N LYS A 46 6.71 2.87 2.78
CA LYS A 46 5.98 4.12 3.06
C LYS A 46 4.75 4.20 2.17
N ILE A 47 3.56 4.33 2.77
CA ILE A 47 2.30 4.34 2.04
C ILE A 47 1.62 5.69 2.17
N ASP A 48 1.37 6.36 1.05
CA ASP A 48 0.60 7.59 0.96
C ASP A 48 -0.74 7.30 0.29
N CYS A 49 -1.83 7.41 1.05
CA CYS A 49 -3.19 7.21 0.56
C CYS A 49 -3.88 8.57 0.34
N ILE A 50 -4.19 8.90 -0.91
CA ILE A 50 -4.94 10.10 -1.30
C ILE A 50 -6.37 9.66 -1.63
N VAL A 51 -7.23 9.63 -0.61
CA VAL A 51 -8.64 9.23 -0.74
C VAL A 51 -9.53 10.48 -0.68
N ARG A 52 -10.36 10.68 -1.72
CA ARG A 52 -11.25 11.85 -1.83
C ARG A 52 -12.68 11.62 -1.33
N GLY A 53 -13.04 10.37 -1.04
CA GLY A 53 -14.38 9.96 -0.60
C GLY A 53 -14.32 9.01 0.60
N ILE A 54 -15.06 7.90 0.54
CA ILE A 54 -15.16 6.95 1.66
C ILE A 54 -13.83 6.20 1.83
N CYS A 55 -13.25 6.28 3.03
CA CYS A 55 -12.06 5.52 3.42
C CYS A 55 -12.41 4.60 4.59
N CYS A 56 -12.37 3.29 4.36
CA CYS A 56 -12.55 2.27 5.40
C CYS A 56 -11.23 1.79 6.00
N LEU A 57 -10.12 2.49 5.74
CA LEU A 57 -8.84 2.24 6.38
C LEU A 57 -8.91 2.78 7.82
N ARG A 58 -8.67 1.93 8.81
CA ARG A 58 -9.00 2.19 10.22
C ARG A 58 -7.80 2.14 11.14
#